data_AF-A0A1G1Y761-F1
#
_entry.id   AF-A0A1G1Y761-F1
#
_cell.length_a   1.000
_cell.length_b   1.000
_cell.length_c   1.000
_cell.angle_alpha   90.00
_cell.angle_beta   90.00
_cell.angle_gamma   90.00
#
_symmetry.space_group_name_H-M   'P 1'
#
loop_
_entity.id
_entity.type
_entity.pdbx_description
1 polymer ?
#
loop_
_entity_poly.entity_id
_entity_poly.type
_entity_poly.pdbx_seq_one_letter_code
_entity_poly.pdbx_strand_id
1 'polypeptide(L)'
;MKSQLSKIIAVFVLVTLSVPAGSFEAQAAYFFNPHFIISDEEMADYQSLTRGQIQQFLKDNNSGLTRLITTNFEGFTKSAADIIADAAIESQINPKVLLTTLQKEQSLIGDPNPTQRQIDRAMGYRCPDSGSCHPNTLDFGKQVDGAAWQFRQYLDAPLRWTFQAGNQYEIDGYLIRPANTATAGLYNYTPHYSGNERFWRLWVDYWGRNFPDGSLVKAPDSPAVWLIQYGVRRLITSYAVLLSRFNPQSILTISRSDLEKYEIGPSIKFSNFSLLQSPDGKIYLVVDDYIRHITSPEVFRTIGYNIEEVEPIDDADLAAYQLGDPITLESIHPTGALLQDNTSGGVFFVQDGLKHPIYSRELMKANYPNRILTQVSPEELDQYQTGSPVKFRDGTLVRASNDSKVYVIANGIRRWVQDEAAFANFGYKWDNIITTSQQAVLVHELGEPIE
;
A
#
# COMPACT_ATOMS: atom_id res chain seq x y z
N MET A 1 -38.94 71.99 8.14
CA MET A 1 -38.29 70.75 8.64
C MET A 1 -38.08 69.80 7.47
N LYS A 2 -36.86 69.75 6.93
CA LYS A 2 -36.43 68.75 5.94
C LYS A 2 -35.59 67.72 6.71
N SER A 3 -36.03 66.47 6.82
CA SER A 3 -35.19 65.40 7.38
C SER A 3 -34.67 64.52 6.24
N GLN A 4 -33.35 64.54 6.10
CA GLN A 4 -32.53 63.71 5.23
C GLN A 4 -32.72 62.22 5.58
N LEU A 5 -33.04 61.39 4.60
CA LEU A 5 -33.02 59.93 4.73
C LEU A 5 -31.67 59.43 4.19
N SER A 6 -30.78 59.03 5.11
CA SER A 6 -29.46 58.47 4.79
C SER A 6 -29.61 57.05 4.23
N LYS A 7 -29.17 56.81 3.00
CA LYS A 7 -29.04 55.47 2.42
C LYS A 7 -27.87 54.74 3.08
N ILE A 8 -28.14 53.66 3.79
CA ILE A 8 -27.10 52.72 4.26
C ILE A 8 -26.82 51.75 3.10
N ILE A 9 -25.63 51.84 2.52
CA ILE A 9 -25.09 50.86 1.58
C ILE A 9 -24.45 49.76 2.42
N ALA A 10 -25.06 48.57 2.46
CA ALA A 10 -24.46 47.39 3.05
C ALA A 10 -23.47 46.79 2.04
N VAL A 11 -22.17 46.93 2.33
CA VAL A 11 -21.09 46.24 1.60
C VAL A 11 -21.03 44.81 2.12
N PHE A 12 -21.45 43.84 1.30
CA PHE A 12 -21.20 42.43 1.57
C PHE A 12 -19.73 42.12 1.24
N VAL A 13 -18.90 42.01 2.28
CA VAL A 13 -17.55 41.44 2.15
C VAL A 13 -17.70 39.93 2.12
N LEU A 14 -17.54 39.33 0.94
CA LEU A 14 -17.45 37.89 0.77
C LEU A 14 -16.08 37.44 1.30
N VAL A 15 -16.03 36.99 2.56
CA VAL A 15 -14.83 36.36 3.10
C VAL A 15 -14.75 34.95 2.53
N THR A 16 -13.99 34.78 1.45
CA THR A 16 -13.56 33.45 0.99
C THR A 16 -12.57 32.91 2.03
N LEU A 17 -13.07 32.07 2.94
CA LEU A 17 -12.22 31.20 3.75
C LEU A 17 -11.59 30.17 2.79
N SER A 18 -10.45 30.54 2.22
CA SER A 18 -9.55 29.60 1.58
C SER A 18 -8.99 28.71 2.68
N VAL A 19 -9.64 27.57 2.92
CA VAL A 19 -9.06 26.47 3.66
C VAL A 19 -7.84 26.03 2.84
N PRO A 20 -6.60 26.17 3.36
CA PRO A 20 -5.47 25.58 2.68
C PRO A 20 -5.76 24.08 2.58
N ALA A 21 -5.72 23.54 1.37
CA ALA A 21 -5.63 22.11 1.15
C ALA A 21 -4.28 21.66 1.73
N GLY A 22 -4.22 21.52 3.06
CA GLY A 22 -3.14 20.81 3.70
C GLY A 22 -3.24 19.38 3.22
N SER A 23 -2.18 18.91 2.57
CA SER A 23 -1.89 17.49 2.46
C SER A 23 -1.72 16.94 3.87
N PHE A 24 -2.83 16.59 4.50
CA PHE A 24 -2.80 15.59 5.55
C PHE A 24 -2.45 14.28 4.84
N GLU A 25 -1.15 13.99 4.73
CA GLU A 25 -0.76 12.59 4.68
C GLU A 25 -1.23 12.00 6.01
N ALA A 26 -2.42 11.39 6.00
CA ALA A 26 -2.72 10.39 6.99
C ALA A 26 -1.62 9.35 6.82
N GLN A 27 -0.69 9.29 7.77
CA GLN A 27 0.18 8.13 7.90
C GLN A 27 -0.78 6.94 7.89
N ALA A 28 -0.73 6.10 6.85
CA ALA A 28 -1.61 4.95 6.76
C ALA A 28 -1.44 4.18 8.07
N ALA A 29 -2.48 4.18 8.90
CA ALA A 29 -2.46 3.46 10.16
C ALA A 29 -2.48 1.98 9.79
N TYR A 30 -1.31 1.35 9.73
CA TYR A 30 -1.23 -0.06 9.41
C TYR A 30 -2.02 -0.87 10.43
N PHE A 31 -2.74 -1.86 9.92
CA PHE A 31 -3.60 -2.71 10.72
C PHE A 31 -2.83 -3.93 11.20
N PHE A 32 -2.86 -4.16 12.51
CA PHE A 32 -2.34 -5.39 13.08
C PHE A 32 -3.37 -6.51 12.89
N ASN A 33 -3.06 -7.47 12.02
CA ASN A 33 -3.83 -8.70 11.87
C ASN A 33 -3.35 -9.76 12.88
N PRO A 34 -4.08 -10.02 13.99
CA PRO A 34 -3.66 -11.03 14.97
C PRO A 34 -3.73 -12.46 14.42
N HIS A 35 -4.42 -12.68 13.29
CA HIS A 35 -4.50 -13.99 12.66
C HIS A 35 -3.32 -14.25 11.71
N PHE A 36 -2.61 -13.22 11.28
CA PHE A 36 -1.46 -13.33 10.39
C PHE A 36 -0.40 -12.31 10.76
N ILE A 37 0.68 -12.77 11.39
CA ILE A 37 1.79 -11.88 11.79
C ILE A 37 2.87 -11.85 10.71
N ILE A 38 3.36 -13.03 10.33
CA ILE A 38 4.32 -13.26 9.24
C ILE A 38 4.03 -14.61 8.55
N SER A 39 4.54 -14.81 7.34
CA SER A 39 4.40 -16.07 6.61
C SER A 39 5.35 -17.18 7.10
N ASP A 40 5.03 -18.43 6.77
CA ASP A 40 5.91 -19.57 7.06
C ASP A 40 7.23 -19.45 6.27
N GLU A 41 7.16 -18.95 5.03
CA GLU A 41 8.32 -18.65 4.18
C GLU A 41 9.16 -17.52 4.78
N GLU A 42 8.54 -16.45 5.27
CA GLU A 42 9.25 -15.36 5.94
C GLU A 42 9.90 -15.83 7.25
N MET A 43 9.26 -16.72 8.02
CA MET A 43 9.87 -17.32 9.22
C MET A 43 11.09 -18.18 8.87
N ALA A 44 11.03 -18.91 7.77
CA ALA A 44 12.06 -19.84 7.33
C ALA A 44 13.11 -19.23 6.38
N ASP A 45 13.02 -17.95 6.02
CA ASP A 45 13.98 -17.27 5.12
C ASP A 45 15.32 -16.97 5.84
N TYR A 46 16.06 -18.03 6.17
CA TYR A 46 17.33 -17.95 6.90
C TYR A 46 18.48 -17.31 6.10
N GLN A 47 18.27 -17.06 4.81
CA GLN A 47 19.24 -16.38 3.93
C GLN A 47 18.93 -14.90 3.72
N SER A 48 17.91 -14.37 4.41
CA SER A 48 17.41 -13.01 4.21
C SER A 48 18.41 -11.89 4.54
N LEU A 49 19.39 -12.17 5.40
CA LEU A 49 20.48 -11.26 5.76
C LEU A 49 21.81 -12.02 5.86
N THR A 50 22.85 -11.45 5.26
CA THR A 50 24.25 -11.86 5.46
C THR A 50 24.78 -11.38 6.80
N ARG A 51 25.89 -11.97 7.28
CA ARG A 51 26.63 -11.49 8.48
C ARG A 51 26.93 -9.99 8.42
N GLY A 52 27.38 -9.52 7.27
CA GLY A 52 27.68 -8.10 7.04
C GLY A 52 26.44 -7.22 7.16
N GLN A 53 25.29 -7.66 6.63
CA GLN A 53 24.03 -6.93 6.75
C GLN A 53 23.49 -6.93 8.19
N ILE A 54 23.67 -8.02 8.94
CA ILE A 54 23.31 -8.06 10.38
C ILE A 54 24.18 -7.06 11.15
N GLN A 55 25.50 -7.08 10.95
CA GLN A 55 26.41 -6.13 11.59
C GLN A 55 26.07 -4.68 11.22
N GLN A 56 25.74 -4.42 9.97
CA GLN A 56 25.36 -3.10 9.47
C GLN A 56 24.03 -2.64 10.09
N PHE A 57 23.02 -3.51 10.15
CA PHE A 57 21.74 -3.21 10.79
C PHE A 57 21.90 -2.84 12.28
N LEU A 58 22.73 -3.59 13.03
CA LEU A 58 23.04 -3.26 14.42
C LEU A 58 23.71 -1.88 14.54
N LYS A 59 24.62 -1.56 13.63
CA LYS A 59 25.31 -0.27 13.59
C LYS A 59 24.36 0.88 13.28
N ASP A 60 23.48 0.71 12.29
CA ASP A 60 22.52 1.74 11.85
C ASP A 60 21.48 2.06 12.94
N ASN A 61 21.17 1.09 13.79
CA ASN A 61 20.31 1.28 14.96
C ASN A 61 21.07 1.71 16.23
N ASN A 62 22.37 2.01 16.14
CA ASN A 62 23.22 2.38 17.28
C ASN A 62 23.19 1.34 18.42
N SER A 63 23.04 0.06 18.08
CA SER A 63 22.98 -1.03 19.06
C SER A 63 24.33 -1.25 19.73
N GLY A 64 24.32 -1.46 21.05
CA GLY A 64 25.49 -1.92 21.79
C GLY A 64 25.97 -3.31 21.38
N LEU A 65 25.09 -4.13 20.78
CA LEU A 65 25.45 -5.45 20.24
C LEU A 65 26.48 -5.37 19.11
N THR A 66 26.55 -4.23 18.41
CA THR A 66 27.57 -3.96 17.37
C THR A 66 29.00 -4.23 17.86
N ARG A 67 29.24 -4.03 19.17
CA ARG A 67 30.55 -4.15 19.83
C ARG A 67 30.67 -5.40 20.70
N LEU A 68 29.60 -6.18 20.81
CA LEU A 68 29.56 -7.33 21.71
C LEU A 68 30.34 -8.49 21.10
N ILE A 69 31.35 -8.94 21.84
CA ILE A 69 32.12 -10.15 21.58
C ILE A 69 31.93 -11.06 22.79
N THR A 70 31.34 -12.24 22.59
CA THR A 70 30.96 -13.16 23.67
C THR A 70 30.97 -14.61 23.17
N THR A 71 30.71 -15.57 24.05
CA THR A 71 30.64 -16.99 23.70
C THR A 71 29.34 -17.34 22.95
N ASN A 72 29.43 -18.18 21.93
CA ASN A 72 28.28 -18.87 21.34
C ASN A 72 27.81 -20.04 22.24
N PHE A 73 26.78 -20.79 21.82
CA PHE A 73 26.25 -21.91 22.62
C PHE A 73 27.27 -23.03 22.88
N GLU A 74 28.27 -23.19 22.01
CA GLU A 74 29.36 -24.16 22.11
C GLU A 74 30.56 -23.65 22.92
N GLY A 75 30.56 -22.38 23.33
CA GLY A 75 31.64 -21.75 24.10
C GLY A 75 32.73 -21.07 23.27
N PHE A 76 32.59 -20.97 21.95
CA PHE A 76 33.52 -20.23 21.09
C PHE A 76 33.23 -18.72 21.12
N THR A 77 34.27 -17.91 21.28
CA THR A 77 34.14 -16.45 21.26
C THR A 77 33.89 -15.93 19.84
N LYS A 78 32.77 -15.24 19.64
CA LYS A 78 32.33 -14.65 18.36
C LYS A 78 31.70 -13.26 18.57
N SER A 79 31.56 -12.50 17.48
CA SER A 79 30.77 -11.26 17.51
C SER A 79 29.28 -11.58 17.66
N ALA A 80 28.47 -10.65 18.17
CA ALA A 80 27.02 -10.84 18.23
C ALA A 80 26.39 -11.07 16.85
N ALA A 81 26.85 -10.36 15.82
CA ALA A 81 26.38 -10.56 14.45
C ALA A 81 26.67 -11.97 13.93
N ASP A 82 27.85 -12.52 14.25
CA ASP A 82 28.19 -13.90 13.89
C ASP A 82 27.33 -14.92 14.63
N ILE A 83 27.08 -14.71 15.92
CA ILE A 83 26.21 -15.58 16.73
C ILE A 83 24.78 -15.60 16.16
N ILE A 84 24.23 -14.43 15.81
CA ILE A 84 22.89 -14.33 15.19
C ILE A 84 22.86 -15.04 13.84
N ALA A 85 23.88 -14.83 13.00
CA ALA A 85 23.95 -15.45 11.68
C ALA A 85 24.11 -16.98 11.76
N ASP A 86 24.95 -17.48 12.68
CA ASP A 86 25.13 -18.91 12.91
C ASP A 86 23.82 -19.55 13.34
N ALA A 87 23.17 -19.01 14.37
CA ALA A 87 21.90 -19.53 14.88
C ALA A 87 20.80 -19.53 13.81
N ALA A 88 20.72 -18.48 12.99
CA ALA A 88 19.79 -18.38 11.87
C ALA A 88 20.02 -19.50 10.84
N ILE A 89 21.27 -19.71 10.42
CA ILE A 89 21.63 -20.73 9.42
C ILE A 89 21.41 -22.14 9.98
N GLU A 90 21.90 -22.41 11.19
CA GLU A 90 21.85 -23.74 11.82
C GLU A 90 20.42 -24.18 12.14
N SER A 91 19.58 -23.25 12.61
CA SER A 91 18.17 -23.51 12.89
C SER A 91 17.26 -23.31 11.68
N GLN A 92 17.80 -22.83 10.55
CA GLN A 92 17.01 -22.43 9.37
C GLN A 92 15.85 -21.48 9.72
N ILE A 93 16.15 -20.44 10.51
CA ILE A 93 15.23 -19.38 10.90
C ILE A 93 15.73 -18.04 10.37
N ASN A 94 14.80 -17.20 9.92
CA ASN A 94 15.10 -15.90 9.37
C ASN A 94 15.84 -15.00 10.41
N PRO A 95 17.05 -14.48 10.09
CA PRO A 95 17.77 -13.59 11.01
C PRO A 95 16.99 -12.30 11.35
N LYS A 96 16.09 -11.83 10.47
CA LYS A 96 15.18 -10.71 10.75
C LYS A 96 14.26 -10.99 11.93
N VAL A 97 13.78 -12.23 12.07
CA VAL A 97 12.95 -12.66 13.21
C VAL A 97 13.76 -12.58 14.50
N LEU A 98 15.01 -13.05 14.47
CA LEU A 98 15.89 -13.02 15.63
C LEU A 98 16.16 -11.58 16.08
N LEU A 99 16.45 -10.68 15.13
CA LEU A 99 16.66 -9.26 15.39
C LEU A 99 15.40 -8.57 15.93
N THR A 100 14.23 -8.82 15.34
CA THR A 100 12.95 -8.31 15.84
C THR A 100 12.65 -8.84 17.25
N THR A 101 13.00 -10.10 17.53
CA THR A 101 12.82 -10.70 18.87
C THR A 101 13.77 -10.09 19.89
N LEU A 102 15.05 -9.89 19.57
CA LEU A 102 16.01 -9.18 20.44
C LEU A 102 15.50 -7.80 20.85
N GLN A 103 14.90 -7.06 19.91
CA GLN A 103 14.30 -5.77 20.20
C GLN A 103 13.04 -5.91 21.07
N LYS A 104 12.15 -6.84 20.72
CA LYS A 104 10.89 -7.06 21.46
C LYS A 104 11.14 -7.41 22.91
N GLU A 105 12.10 -8.30 23.16
CA GLU A 105 12.31 -8.94 24.46
C GLU A 105 13.16 -8.08 25.40
N GLN A 106 14.23 -7.45 24.90
CA GLN A 106 15.20 -6.75 25.74
C GLN A 106 15.63 -5.38 25.20
N SER A 107 14.95 -4.85 24.17
CA SER A 107 15.28 -3.58 23.50
C SER A 107 16.71 -3.50 22.97
N LEU A 108 17.34 -4.65 22.68
CA LEU A 108 18.78 -4.71 22.41
C LEU A 108 19.19 -4.10 21.07
N ILE A 109 18.27 -3.93 20.12
CA ILE A 109 18.58 -3.30 18.83
C ILE A 109 18.71 -1.78 18.99
N GLY A 110 17.86 -1.15 19.80
CA GLY A 110 17.88 0.29 20.03
C GLY A 110 18.69 0.77 21.25
N ASP A 111 19.29 -0.15 22.02
CA ASP A 111 20.05 0.20 23.24
C ASP A 111 21.57 0.27 22.96
N PRO A 112 22.21 1.45 23.05
CA PRO A 112 23.64 1.59 22.83
C PRO A 112 24.52 1.01 23.95
N ASN A 113 23.96 0.80 25.15
CA ASN A 113 24.66 0.36 26.36
C ASN A 113 23.86 -0.69 27.13
N PRO A 114 23.62 -1.87 26.54
CA PRO A 114 22.81 -2.90 27.15
C PRO A 114 23.45 -3.41 28.44
N THR A 115 22.64 -3.59 29.47
CA THR A 115 23.08 -4.18 30.74
C THR A 115 23.37 -5.67 30.56
N GLN A 116 24.26 -6.24 31.39
CA GLN A 116 24.51 -7.68 31.39
C GLN A 116 23.22 -8.50 31.57
N ARG A 117 22.26 -7.98 32.36
CA ARG A 117 20.95 -8.62 32.55
C ARG A 117 20.14 -8.72 31.25
N GLN A 118 20.18 -7.69 30.39
CA GLN A 118 19.52 -7.73 29.08
C GLN A 118 20.22 -8.76 28.18
N ILE A 119 21.55 -8.80 28.19
CA ILE A 119 22.36 -9.73 27.40
C ILE A 119 22.10 -11.19 27.82
N ASP A 120 22.08 -11.48 29.12
CA ASP A 120 21.83 -12.82 29.67
C ASP A 120 20.41 -13.33 29.36
N ARG A 121 19.48 -12.42 29.06
CA ARG A 121 18.05 -12.72 28.81
C ARG A 121 17.61 -12.29 27.41
N ALA A 122 18.55 -12.17 26.48
CA ALA A 122 18.41 -11.45 25.22
C ALA A 122 17.14 -11.78 24.42
N MET A 123 16.69 -13.02 24.47
CA MET A 123 15.54 -13.50 23.71
C MET A 123 14.35 -13.90 24.59
N GLY A 124 14.44 -13.79 25.92
CA GLY A 124 13.45 -14.35 26.83
C GLY A 124 13.37 -15.89 26.80
N TYR A 125 14.30 -16.57 26.13
CA TYR A 125 14.28 -18.02 25.99
C TYR A 125 14.46 -18.71 27.34
N ARG A 126 13.47 -19.52 27.73
CA ARG A 126 13.35 -20.16 29.05
C ARG A 126 13.36 -19.19 30.23
N CYS A 127 12.78 -18.01 30.04
CA CYS A 127 12.54 -17.00 31.07
C CYS A 127 11.02 -16.75 31.23
N PRO A 128 10.28 -17.59 31.96
CA PRO A 128 8.84 -17.42 32.10
C PRO A 128 8.47 -16.16 32.90
N ASP A 129 7.33 -15.55 32.59
CA ASP A 129 6.80 -14.36 33.27
C ASP A 129 6.65 -14.56 34.78
N SER A 130 6.22 -15.75 35.20
CA SER A 130 6.02 -16.16 36.60
C SER A 130 7.06 -17.19 37.05
N GLY A 131 8.36 -16.86 36.94
CA GLY A 131 9.41 -17.75 37.44
C GLY A 131 10.82 -17.21 37.29
N SER A 132 11.79 -18.06 37.65
CA SER A 132 13.20 -17.80 37.36
C SER A 132 13.55 -18.32 35.97
N CYS A 133 14.38 -17.57 35.26
CA CYS A 133 15.01 -18.06 34.04
C CYS A 133 15.81 -19.33 34.33
N HIS A 134 15.88 -20.23 33.36
CA HIS A 134 16.74 -21.41 33.47
C HIS A 134 18.22 -20.98 33.54
N PRO A 135 18.97 -21.28 34.62
CA PRO A 135 20.29 -20.68 34.84
C PRO A 135 21.30 -21.03 33.75
N ASN A 136 21.21 -22.23 33.18
CA ASN A 136 22.14 -22.68 32.14
C ASN A 136 21.94 -22.01 30.77
N THR A 137 20.90 -21.19 30.60
CA THR A 137 20.62 -20.44 29.36
C THR A 137 20.89 -18.94 29.49
N LEU A 138 21.42 -18.47 30.63
CA LEU A 138 21.73 -17.07 30.88
C LEU A 138 23.07 -16.66 30.23
N ASP A 139 23.05 -16.55 28.90
CA ASP A 139 24.17 -16.11 28.06
C ASP A 139 23.62 -15.73 26.68
N PHE A 140 24.18 -14.69 26.04
CA PHE A 140 23.69 -14.22 24.75
C PHE A 140 23.67 -15.31 23.67
N GLY A 141 24.77 -16.06 23.55
CA GLY A 141 24.88 -17.13 22.57
C GLY A 141 23.82 -18.20 22.75
N LYS A 142 23.62 -18.64 23.99
CA LYS A 142 22.59 -19.64 24.34
C LYS A 142 21.16 -19.13 24.22
N GLN A 143 20.92 -17.85 24.48
CA GLN A 143 19.61 -17.22 24.28
C GLN A 143 19.23 -17.19 22.80
N VAL A 144 20.16 -16.74 21.94
CA VAL A 144 19.93 -16.63 20.49
C VAL A 144 19.78 -18.00 19.85
N ASP A 145 20.70 -18.93 20.13
CA ASP A 145 20.64 -20.31 19.63
C ASP A 145 19.36 -21.03 20.08
N GLY A 146 19.06 -20.99 21.38
CA GLY A 146 17.89 -21.66 21.93
C GLY A 146 16.57 -21.11 21.40
N ALA A 147 16.46 -19.78 21.21
CA ALA A 147 15.28 -19.16 20.61
C ALA A 147 15.13 -19.54 19.13
N ALA A 148 16.21 -19.50 18.35
CA ALA A 148 16.21 -19.91 16.94
C ALA A 148 15.78 -21.38 16.79
N TRP A 149 16.36 -22.27 17.60
CA TRP A 149 15.98 -23.67 17.66
C TRP A 149 14.48 -23.83 18.01
N GLN A 150 14.01 -23.07 19.01
CA GLN A 150 12.62 -23.14 19.46
C GLN A 150 11.63 -22.69 18.37
N PHE A 151 11.93 -21.61 17.64
CA PHE A 151 11.13 -21.21 16.48
C PHE A 151 11.10 -22.30 15.41
N ARG A 152 12.25 -22.96 15.17
CA ARG A 152 12.30 -24.07 14.23
C ARG A 152 11.45 -25.26 14.66
N GLN A 153 11.41 -25.57 15.95
CA GLN A 153 10.56 -26.64 16.46
C GLN A 153 9.06 -26.35 16.31
N TYR A 154 8.64 -25.08 16.32
CA TYR A 154 7.25 -24.72 16.00
C TYR A 154 6.89 -25.04 14.56
N LEU A 155 7.83 -24.85 13.61
CA LEU A 155 7.65 -25.19 12.21
C LEU A 155 7.69 -26.71 11.95
N ASP A 156 8.67 -27.41 12.54
CA ASP A 156 8.91 -28.84 12.25
C ASP A 156 7.93 -29.79 12.95
N ALA A 157 7.41 -29.39 14.11
CA ALA A 157 6.54 -30.22 14.93
C ALA A 157 5.33 -29.44 15.49
N PRO A 158 4.52 -28.78 14.63
CA PRO A 158 3.47 -27.86 15.05
C PRO A 158 2.43 -28.49 15.98
N LEU A 159 2.14 -29.78 15.80
CA LEU A 159 1.15 -30.53 16.59
C LEU A 159 1.60 -30.81 18.04
N ARG A 160 2.86 -30.53 18.40
CA ARG A 160 3.36 -30.70 19.78
C ARG A 160 3.07 -29.48 20.67
N TRP A 161 2.54 -28.40 20.10
CA TRP A 161 2.39 -27.12 20.77
C TRP A 161 0.93 -26.73 20.96
N THR A 162 0.70 -25.80 21.88
CA THR A 162 -0.65 -25.36 22.30
C THR A 162 -1.38 -24.66 21.16
N PHE A 163 -0.78 -23.62 20.60
CA PHE A 163 -1.35 -22.89 19.48
C PHE A 163 -0.98 -23.54 18.17
N GLN A 164 -1.97 -23.76 17.32
CA GLN A 164 -1.83 -24.46 16.04
C GLN A 164 -2.58 -23.69 14.96
N ALA A 165 -2.04 -23.72 13.73
CA ALA A 165 -2.66 -23.06 12.60
C ALA A 165 -4.08 -23.58 12.33
N GLY A 166 -5.00 -22.69 11.96
CA GLY A 166 -6.39 -23.00 11.61
C GLY A 166 -7.35 -23.20 12.78
N ASN A 167 -6.83 -23.44 14.00
CA ASN A 167 -7.63 -23.56 15.22
C ASN A 167 -7.86 -22.19 15.87
N GLN A 168 -8.98 -22.04 16.60
CA GLN A 168 -9.36 -20.80 17.27
C GLN A 168 -9.09 -20.88 18.77
N TYR A 169 -8.50 -19.82 19.32
CA TYR A 169 -8.10 -19.71 20.72
C TYR A 169 -8.55 -18.36 21.30
N GLU A 170 -8.80 -18.30 22.60
CA GLU A 170 -8.96 -17.04 23.33
C GLU A 170 -7.61 -16.64 23.93
N ILE A 171 -7.07 -15.49 23.51
CA ILE A 171 -5.78 -14.95 23.97
C ILE A 171 -6.01 -13.49 24.35
N ASP A 172 -5.79 -13.13 25.61
CA ASP A 172 -6.06 -11.79 26.16
C ASP A 172 -7.45 -11.23 25.85
N GLY A 173 -8.47 -12.09 25.80
CA GLY A 173 -9.86 -11.72 25.48
C GLY A 173 -10.17 -11.57 23.99
N TYR A 174 -9.21 -11.86 23.10
CA TYR A 174 -9.41 -11.87 21.65
C TYR A 174 -9.55 -13.30 21.14
N LEU A 175 -10.50 -13.54 20.23
CA LEU A 175 -10.63 -14.80 19.50
C LEU A 175 -9.66 -14.81 18.32
N ILE A 176 -8.57 -15.56 18.44
CA ILE A 176 -7.48 -15.59 17.46
C ILE A 176 -7.42 -16.95 16.79
N ARG A 177 -7.43 -16.96 15.46
CA ARG A 177 -7.18 -18.13 14.63
C ARG A 177 -5.88 -17.94 13.85
N PRO A 178 -4.71 -18.43 14.31
CA PRO A 178 -3.48 -18.33 13.56
C PRO A 178 -3.63 -18.91 12.15
N ALA A 179 -3.34 -18.13 11.13
CA ALA A 179 -3.56 -18.52 9.73
C ALA A 179 -2.49 -19.49 9.21
N ASN A 180 -1.32 -19.52 9.83
CA ASN A 180 -0.18 -20.34 9.45
C ASN A 180 0.65 -20.78 10.67
N THR A 181 1.66 -21.61 10.42
CA THR A 181 2.48 -22.22 11.48
C THR A 181 3.37 -21.20 12.17
N ALA A 182 3.92 -20.23 11.44
CA ALA A 182 4.77 -19.17 11.95
C ALA A 182 4.01 -18.27 12.94
N THR A 183 2.80 -17.84 12.57
CA THR A 183 1.94 -17.05 13.47
C THR A 183 1.59 -17.85 14.72
N ALA A 184 1.25 -19.14 14.58
CA ALA A 184 1.01 -20.02 15.73
C ALA A 184 2.28 -20.16 16.61
N GLY A 185 3.46 -20.28 16.00
CA GLY A 185 4.75 -20.34 16.67
C GLY A 185 5.07 -19.07 17.48
N LEU A 186 4.76 -17.89 16.94
CA LEU A 186 4.91 -16.62 17.66
C LEU A 186 4.00 -16.55 18.90
N TYR A 187 2.75 -17.02 18.81
CA TYR A 187 1.88 -17.16 19.98
C TYR A 187 2.37 -18.24 20.97
N ASN A 188 2.98 -19.33 20.50
CA ASN A 188 3.61 -20.31 21.40
C ASN A 188 4.84 -19.73 22.12
N TYR A 189 5.60 -18.85 21.46
CA TYR A 189 6.74 -18.16 22.05
C TYR A 189 6.31 -17.07 23.04
N THR A 190 5.26 -16.32 22.70
CA THR A 190 4.71 -15.22 23.49
C THR A 190 3.18 -15.33 23.48
N PRO A 191 2.55 -15.94 24.50
CA PRO A 191 1.12 -16.25 24.52
C PRO A 191 0.25 -15.03 24.86
N HIS A 192 0.55 -13.86 24.28
CA HIS A 192 -0.09 -12.58 24.56
C HIS A 192 -0.39 -11.83 23.26
N TYR A 193 -1.57 -11.20 23.16
CA TYR A 193 -1.95 -10.35 22.02
C TYR A 193 -0.97 -9.18 21.87
N SER A 194 -0.74 -8.44 22.96
CA SER A 194 0.08 -7.23 22.95
C SER A 194 1.56 -7.49 22.62
N GLY A 195 2.08 -8.67 23.02
CA GLY A 195 3.43 -9.10 22.66
C GLY A 195 3.58 -9.35 21.16
N ASN A 196 2.57 -9.97 20.54
CA ASN A 196 2.56 -10.22 19.10
C ASN A 196 2.30 -8.96 18.28
N GLU A 197 1.45 -8.05 18.76
CA GLU A 197 1.30 -6.71 18.16
C GLU A 197 2.64 -5.97 18.17
N ARG A 198 3.39 -6.02 19.29
CA ARG A 198 4.73 -5.41 19.39
C ARG A 198 5.71 -6.04 18.40
N PHE A 199 5.72 -7.38 18.27
CA PHE A 199 6.56 -8.05 17.27
C PHE A 199 6.23 -7.55 15.86
N TRP A 200 4.95 -7.54 15.51
CA TRP A 200 4.49 -7.13 14.19
C TRP A 200 4.84 -5.67 13.87
N ARG A 201 4.64 -4.74 14.81
CA ARG A 201 5.03 -3.33 14.62
C ARG A 201 6.52 -3.21 14.31
N LEU A 202 7.36 -3.83 15.14
CA LEU A 202 8.82 -3.86 14.91
C LEU A 202 9.19 -4.53 13.58
N TRP A 203 8.46 -5.57 13.17
CA TRP A 203 8.66 -6.22 11.88
C TRP A 203 8.34 -5.29 10.71
N VAL A 204 7.18 -4.61 10.75
CA VAL A 204 6.78 -3.64 9.74
C VAL A 204 7.76 -2.46 9.70
N ASP A 205 8.18 -1.95 10.86
CA ASP A 205 9.09 -0.81 10.96
C ASP A 205 10.49 -1.13 10.40
N TYR A 206 11.02 -2.32 10.67
CA TYR A 206 12.36 -2.70 10.21
C TYR A 206 12.38 -3.27 8.79
N TRP A 207 11.34 -3.98 8.38
CA TRP A 207 11.38 -4.85 7.19
C TRP A 207 10.22 -4.62 6.21
N GLY A 208 9.18 -3.89 6.62
CA GLY A 208 7.99 -3.66 5.80
C GLY A 208 8.21 -2.63 4.70
N ARG A 209 7.54 -2.82 3.56
CA ARG A 209 7.59 -1.92 2.41
C ARG A 209 6.29 -1.17 2.21
N ASN A 210 6.34 0.15 2.15
CA ASN A 210 5.14 1.00 2.09
C ASN A 210 4.78 1.28 0.64
N PHE A 211 3.93 0.42 0.07
CA PHE A 211 3.48 0.55 -1.31
C PHE A 211 2.60 1.81 -1.47
N PRO A 212 2.90 2.67 -2.46
CA PRO A 212 2.13 3.87 -2.71
C PRO A 212 0.72 3.56 -3.25
N ASP A 213 -0.20 4.50 -3.07
CA ASP A 213 -1.54 4.42 -3.67
C ASP A 213 -1.45 4.24 -5.19
N GLY A 214 -2.33 3.39 -5.72
CA GLY A 214 -2.30 2.94 -7.11
C GLY A 214 -1.48 1.68 -7.36
N SER A 215 -0.75 1.17 -6.35
CA SER A 215 0.01 -0.08 -6.50
C SER A 215 -0.93 -1.27 -6.71
N LEU A 216 -0.72 -2.01 -7.80
CA LEU A 216 -1.34 -3.31 -8.02
C LEU A 216 -0.42 -4.39 -7.46
N VAL A 217 -0.91 -5.18 -6.51
CA VAL A 217 -0.09 -6.13 -5.77
C VAL A 217 -0.75 -7.50 -5.69
N LYS A 218 0.07 -8.54 -5.54
CA LYS A 218 -0.37 -9.89 -5.20
C LYS A 218 0.65 -10.58 -4.28
N ALA A 219 0.17 -11.51 -3.46
CA ALA A 219 1.05 -12.41 -2.72
C ALA A 219 1.58 -13.53 -3.65
N PRO A 220 2.75 -14.16 -3.38
CA PRO A 220 3.36 -15.14 -4.27
C PRO A 220 2.52 -16.42 -4.40
N ASP A 221 1.80 -16.76 -3.33
CA ASP A 221 0.99 -17.96 -3.14
C ASP A 221 -0.50 -17.74 -3.48
N SER A 222 -0.87 -16.58 -4.02
CA SER A 222 -2.26 -16.23 -4.32
C SER A 222 -2.44 -15.63 -5.72
N PRO A 223 -3.47 -16.02 -6.48
CA PRO A 223 -3.83 -15.37 -7.73
C PRO A 223 -4.58 -14.05 -7.53
N ALA A 224 -5.02 -13.73 -6.30
CA ALA A 224 -5.78 -12.53 -6.00
C ALA A 224 -4.93 -11.28 -6.23
N VAL A 225 -5.45 -10.35 -7.03
CA VAL A 225 -4.84 -9.04 -7.30
C VAL A 225 -5.57 -8.00 -6.46
N TRP A 226 -4.79 -7.16 -5.80
CA TRP A 226 -5.27 -6.10 -4.92
C TRP A 226 -4.79 -4.75 -5.44
N LEU A 227 -5.63 -3.73 -5.32
CA LEU A 227 -5.23 -2.34 -5.43
C LEU A 227 -4.94 -1.80 -4.02
N ILE A 228 -3.75 -1.24 -3.80
CA ILE A 228 -3.47 -0.43 -2.62
C ILE A 228 -3.96 1.00 -2.88
N GLN A 229 -4.85 1.49 -2.03
CA GLN A 229 -5.44 2.82 -2.18
C GLN A 229 -5.98 3.30 -0.83
N TYR A 230 -5.71 4.55 -0.46
CA TYR A 230 -6.23 5.18 0.76
C TYR A 230 -5.97 4.34 2.03
N GLY A 231 -4.81 3.69 2.09
CA GLY A 231 -4.41 2.87 3.23
C GLY A 231 -5.08 1.49 3.34
N VAL A 232 -5.91 1.11 2.38
CA VAL A 232 -6.55 -0.22 2.32
C VAL A 232 -6.10 -1.01 1.09
N ARG A 233 -6.30 -2.34 1.13
CA ARG A 233 -6.19 -3.20 -0.05
C ARG A 233 -7.59 -3.56 -0.55
N ARG A 234 -7.87 -3.31 -1.83
CA ARG A 234 -9.15 -3.56 -2.47
C ARG A 234 -9.02 -4.72 -3.44
N LEU A 235 -9.78 -5.79 -3.23
CA LEU A 235 -9.74 -6.96 -4.10
C LEU A 235 -10.27 -6.62 -5.49
N ILE A 236 -9.51 -6.93 -6.54
CA ILE A 236 -9.99 -6.91 -7.91
C ILE A 236 -10.61 -8.28 -8.20
N THR A 237 -11.93 -8.30 -8.35
CA THR A 237 -12.70 -9.56 -8.33
C THR A 237 -12.58 -10.41 -9.58
N SER A 238 -12.16 -9.84 -10.71
CA SER A 238 -11.95 -10.59 -11.95
C SER A 238 -10.91 -9.95 -12.87
N TYR A 239 -10.38 -10.74 -13.81
CA TYR A 239 -9.44 -10.24 -14.81
C TYR A 239 -10.09 -9.25 -15.79
N ALA A 240 -11.40 -9.36 -16.05
CA ALA A 240 -12.14 -8.39 -16.87
C ALA A 240 -12.19 -7.02 -16.16
N VAL A 241 -12.48 -7.01 -14.86
CA VAL A 241 -12.46 -5.78 -14.05
C VAL A 241 -11.06 -5.17 -14.03
N LEU A 242 -10.01 -6.00 -13.86
CA LEU A 242 -8.62 -5.54 -13.94
C LEU A 242 -8.34 -4.82 -15.26
N LEU A 243 -8.63 -5.46 -16.40
CA LEU A 243 -8.35 -4.91 -17.74
C LEU A 243 -9.17 -3.65 -18.05
N SER A 244 -10.34 -3.47 -17.44
CA SER A 244 -11.18 -2.29 -17.65
C SER A 244 -10.59 -1.00 -17.06
N ARG A 245 -9.66 -1.12 -16.10
CA ARG A 245 -9.15 0.01 -15.29
C ARG A 245 -7.62 0.11 -15.28
N PHE A 246 -6.92 -1.01 -15.31
CA PHE A 246 -5.51 -1.09 -14.98
C PHE A 246 -4.69 -1.87 -16.02
N ASN A 247 -3.37 -1.70 -15.98
CA ASN A 247 -2.43 -2.47 -16.78
C ASN A 247 -1.91 -3.69 -15.98
N PRO A 248 -2.22 -4.94 -16.36
CA PRO A 248 -1.75 -6.12 -15.64
C PRO A 248 -0.22 -6.26 -15.55
N GLN A 249 0.54 -5.63 -16.45
CA GLN A 249 2.02 -5.66 -16.40
C GLN A 249 2.58 -4.91 -15.18
N SER A 250 1.79 -4.01 -14.60
CA SER A 250 2.13 -3.26 -13.38
C SER A 250 1.95 -4.04 -12.08
N ILE A 251 1.39 -5.26 -12.12
CA ILE A 251 1.23 -6.09 -10.92
C ILE A 251 2.60 -6.45 -10.32
N LEU A 252 2.77 -6.07 -9.06
CA LEU A 252 3.91 -6.37 -8.21
C LEU A 252 3.63 -7.63 -7.40
N THR A 253 4.62 -8.52 -7.28
CA THR A 253 4.55 -9.65 -6.35
C THR A 253 5.26 -9.26 -5.07
N ILE A 254 4.53 -9.21 -3.96
CA ILE A 254 4.99 -8.68 -2.66
C ILE A 254 4.90 -9.76 -1.59
N SER A 255 5.54 -9.58 -0.43
CA SER A 255 5.39 -10.55 0.66
C SER A 255 3.97 -10.52 1.22
N ARG A 256 3.54 -11.63 1.84
CA ARG A 256 2.21 -11.68 2.43
C ARG A 256 2.08 -10.74 3.63
N SER A 257 3.13 -10.56 4.42
CA SER A 257 3.15 -9.56 5.50
C SER A 257 2.98 -8.13 4.99
N ASP A 258 3.64 -7.78 3.88
CA ASP A 258 3.47 -6.46 3.26
C ASP A 258 2.04 -6.23 2.75
N LEU A 259 1.33 -7.29 2.36
CA LEU A 259 -0.06 -7.20 1.95
C LEU A 259 -1.02 -7.13 3.15
N GLU A 260 -0.81 -7.97 4.17
CA GLU A 260 -1.71 -8.14 5.31
C GLU A 260 -1.75 -6.94 6.27
N LYS A 261 -0.76 -6.05 6.22
CA LYS A 261 -0.78 -4.79 6.99
C LYS A 261 -1.82 -3.77 6.52
N TYR A 262 -2.37 -3.94 5.32
CA TYR A 262 -3.45 -3.12 4.79
C TYR A 262 -4.80 -3.76 5.12
N GLU A 263 -5.72 -2.98 5.70
CA GLU A 263 -7.09 -3.46 5.93
C GLU A 263 -7.77 -3.81 4.61
N ILE A 264 -8.69 -4.78 4.66
CA ILE A 264 -9.50 -5.13 3.49
C ILE A 264 -10.53 -4.02 3.30
N GLY A 265 -10.38 -3.27 2.21
CA GLY A 265 -11.34 -2.28 1.76
C GLY A 265 -12.43 -2.88 0.85
N PRO A 266 -13.39 -2.05 0.41
CA PRO A 266 -14.42 -2.48 -0.54
C PRO A 266 -13.79 -3.02 -1.83
N SER A 267 -14.25 -4.19 -2.27
CA SER A 267 -13.75 -4.84 -3.48
C SER A 267 -14.14 -4.07 -4.75
N ILE A 268 -13.31 -4.15 -5.78
CA ILE A 268 -13.59 -3.62 -7.11
C ILE A 268 -14.30 -4.73 -7.90
N LYS A 269 -15.63 -4.62 -7.96
CA LYS A 269 -16.54 -5.66 -8.48
C LYS A 269 -16.92 -5.46 -9.95
N PHE A 270 -17.11 -4.21 -10.36
CA PHE A 270 -17.67 -3.88 -11.67
C PHE A 270 -16.62 -3.28 -12.60
N SER A 271 -16.72 -3.64 -13.88
CA SER A 271 -15.86 -3.07 -14.92
C SER A 271 -16.07 -1.56 -14.99
N ASN A 272 -15.04 -0.84 -15.44
CA ASN A 272 -15.20 0.57 -15.76
C ASN A 272 -16.25 0.73 -16.87
N PHE A 273 -17.09 1.76 -16.77
CA PHE A 273 -18.22 2.02 -17.68
C PHE A 273 -19.35 0.99 -17.67
N SER A 274 -19.42 0.10 -16.67
CA SER A 274 -20.62 -0.70 -16.42
C SER A 274 -21.83 0.19 -16.07
N LEU A 275 -23.03 -0.25 -16.46
CA LEU A 275 -24.29 0.37 -16.06
C LEU A 275 -24.89 -0.43 -14.91
N LEU A 276 -25.18 0.23 -13.81
CA LEU A 276 -25.64 -0.41 -12.58
C LEU A 276 -27.01 0.12 -12.18
N GLN A 277 -27.95 -0.78 -11.87
CA GLN A 277 -29.26 -0.44 -11.34
C GLN A 277 -29.35 -0.73 -9.86
N SER A 278 -29.61 0.31 -9.07
CA SER A 278 -29.85 0.20 -7.62
C SER A 278 -31.25 -0.36 -7.33
N PRO A 279 -31.53 -0.83 -6.10
CA PRO A 279 -32.83 -1.39 -5.74
C PRO A 279 -34.01 -0.42 -5.88
N ASP A 280 -33.75 0.89 -5.78
CA ASP A 280 -34.75 1.96 -6.01
C ASP A 280 -34.99 2.28 -7.50
N GLY A 281 -34.35 1.54 -8.41
CA GLY A 281 -34.54 1.60 -9.86
C GLY A 281 -33.71 2.66 -10.58
N LYS A 282 -32.87 3.43 -9.87
CA LYS A 282 -31.96 4.40 -10.50
C LYS A 282 -30.83 3.67 -11.24
N ILE A 283 -30.39 4.25 -12.35
CA ILE A 283 -29.31 3.70 -13.17
C ILE A 283 -28.09 4.61 -13.07
N TYR A 284 -26.93 4.01 -12.83
CA TYR A 284 -25.65 4.67 -12.69
C TYR A 284 -24.65 4.18 -13.72
N LEU A 285 -23.83 5.08 -14.26
CA LEU A 285 -22.63 4.74 -15.01
C LEU A 285 -21.43 4.71 -14.08
N VAL A 286 -20.68 3.60 -14.07
CA VAL A 286 -19.42 3.49 -13.33
C VAL A 286 -18.30 4.20 -14.08
N VAL A 287 -17.57 5.09 -13.41
CA VAL A 287 -16.38 5.76 -13.93
C VAL A 287 -15.28 5.70 -12.87
N ASP A 288 -14.37 4.73 -13.01
CA ASP A 288 -13.34 4.39 -12.03
C ASP A 288 -13.97 4.19 -10.63
N ASP A 289 -13.65 5.03 -9.64
CA ASP A 289 -14.21 4.97 -8.28
C ASP A 289 -15.49 5.81 -8.09
N TYR A 290 -16.01 6.39 -9.18
CA TYR A 290 -17.24 7.16 -9.19
C TYR A 290 -18.40 6.40 -9.82
N ILE A 291 -19.60 6.75 -9.39
CA ILE A 291 -20.86 6.44 -10.07
C ILE A 291 -21.55 7.73 -10.47
N ARG A 292 -22.08 7.78 -11.70
CA ARG A 292 -22.79 8.94 -12.24
C ARG A 292 -24.24 8.57 -12.51
N HIS A 293 -25.17 9.24 -11.82
CA HIS A 293 -26.60 8.96 -11.98
C HIS A 293 -27.10 9.39 -13.36
N ILE A 294 -27.74 8.48 -14.10
CA ILE A 294 -28.44 8.79 -15.35
C ILE A 294 -29.84 9.28 -14.99
N THR A 295 -30.08 10.56 -15.19
CA THR A 295 -31.23 11.27 -14.57
C THR A 295 -32.60 10.90 -15.11
N SER A 296 -32.69 10.31 -16.32
CA SER A 296 -33.96 9.88 -16.88
C SER A 296 -33.83 8.77 -17.94
N PRO A 297 -34.92 8.01 -18.22
CA PRO A 297 -34.97 7.07 -19.33
C PRO A 297 -34.79 7.72 -20.72
N GLU A 298 -35.05 9.02 -20.83
CA GLU A 298 -34.76 9.77 -22.06
C GLU A 298 -33.25 9.95 -22.22
N VAL A 299 -32.54 10.41 -21.19
CA VAL A 299 -31.07 10.53 -21.19
C VAL A 299 -30.44 9.18 -21.53
N PHE A 300 -30.87 8.09 -20.88
CA PHE A 300 -30.38 6.74 -21.11
C PHE A 300 -30.47 6.30 -22.59
N ARG A 301 -31.60 6.61 -23.25
CA ARG A 301 -31.80 6.29 -24.67
C ARG A 301 -30.98 7.19 -25.59
N THR A 302 -30.90 8.49 -25.27
CA THR A 302 -30.18 9.48 -26.10
C THR A 302 -28.67 9.22 -26.15
N ILE A 303 -28.07 8.79 -25.04
CA ILE A 303 -26.65 8.40 -24.99
C ILE A 303 -26.37 7.04 -25.65
N GLY A 304 -27.42 6.30 -26.03
CA GLY A 304 -27.31 5.10 -26.84
C GLY A 304 -27.09 3.80 -26.07
N TYR A 305 -27.31 3.77 -24.75
CA TYR A 305 -27.20 2.56 -23.96
C TYR A 305 -28.40 1.63 -24.15
N ASN A 306 -28.16 0.34 -23.96
CA ASN A 306 -29.19 -0.69 -24.00
C ASN A 306 -29.54 -1.15 -22.59
N ILE A 307 -30.84 -1.32 -22.30
CA ILE A 307 -31.31 -1.77 -20.98
C ILE A 307 -30.77 -3.16 -20.60
N GLU A 308 -30.49 -4.01 -21.60
CA GLU A 308 -29.89 -5.33 -21.40
C GLU A 308 -28.41 -5.28 -20.94
N GLU A 309 -27.76 -4.11 -21.02
CA GLU A 309 -26.40 -3.89 -20.51
C GLU A 309 -26.39 -3.52 -19.02
N VAL A 310 -27.56 -3.32 -18.42
CA VAL A 310 -27.70 -2.86 -17.03
C VAL A 310 -27.66 -4.05 -16.09
N GLU A 311 -26.68 -4.03 -15.19
CA GLU A 311 -26.50 -5.04 -14.15
C GLU A 311 -27.08 -4.55 -12.82
N PRO A 312 -27.70 -5.42 -12.00
CA PRO A 312 -28.19 -5.03 -10.67
C PRO A 312 -27.02 -4.82 -9.70
N ILE A 313 -27.15 -3.87 -8.78
CA ILE A 313 -26.23 -3.63 -7.67
C ILE A 313 -27.02 -3.48 -6.36
N ASP A 314 -26.47 -3.95 -5.24
CA ASP A 314 -27.04 -3.74 -3.91
C ASP A 314 -26.53 -2.44 -3.26
N ASP A 315 -27.23 -1.97 -2.23
CA ASP A 315 -26.89 -0.69 -1.56
C ASP A 315 -25.51 -0.71 -0.90
N ALA A 316 -25.03 -1.88 -0.44
CA ALA A 316 -23.74 -2.01 0.23
C ALA A 316 -22.58 -1.86 -0.75
N ASP A 317 -22.70 -2.46 -1.93
CA ASP A 317 -21.74 -2.32 -3.02
C ASP A 317 -21.81 -0.93 -3.66
N LEU A 318 -23.00 -0.34 -3.77
CA LEU A 318 -23.17 1.02 -4.29
C LEU A 318 -22.51 2.05 -3.38
N ALA A 319 -22.59 1.87 -2.06
CA ALA A 319 -21.96 2.76 -1.07
C ALA A 319 -20.42 2.77 -1.12
N ALA A 320 -19.79 1.82 -1.82
CA ALA A 320 -18.34 1.80 -2.04
C ALA A 320 -17.88 2.82 -3.09
N TYR A 321 -18.79 3.42 -3.86
CA TYR A 321 -18.50 4.39 -4.90
C TYR A 321 -18.76 5.82 -4.44
N GLN A 322 -17.97 6.77 -4.96
CA GLN A 322 -18.24 8.19 -4.80
C GLN A 322 -19.29 8.65 -5.81
N LEU A 323 -20.24 9.50 -5.40
CA LEU A 323 -21.21 10.06 -6.33
C LEU A 323 -20.55 11.18 -7.16
N GLY A 324 -20.47 10.98 -8.47
CA GLY A 324 -20.03 11.98 -9.44
C GLY A 324 -21.20 12.81 -9.99
N ASP A 325 -20.87 13.79 -10.84
CA ASP A 325 -21.88 14.64 -11.47
C ASP A 325 -22.88 13.82 -12.29
N PRO A 326 -24.20 14.11 -12.18
CA PRO A 326 -25.22 13.37 -12.90
C PRO A 326 -25.06 13.52 -14.42
N ILE A 327 -25.53 12.52 -15.15
CA ILE A 327 -25.63 12.56 -16.61
C ILE A 327 -27.03 13.07 -16.97
N THR A 328 -27.09 14.18 -17.70
CA THR A 328 -28.33 14.87 -18.11
C THR A 328 -28.39 14.99 -19.64
N LEU A 329 -29.46 15.59 -20.17
CA LEU A 329 -29.56 15.89 -21.60
C LEU A 329 -28.56 16.98 -22.05
N GLU A 330 -28.02 17.74 -21.11
CA GLU A 330 -27.03 18.80 -21.36
C GLU A 330 -25.59 18.26 -21.29
N SER A 331 -25.38 17.04 -20.79
CA SER A 331 -24.06 16.41 -20.70
C SER A 331 -23.47 16.18 -22.09
N ILE A 332 -22.37 16.88 -22.39
CA ILE A 332 -21.62 16.71 -23.63
C ILE A 332 -20.49 15.70 -23.40
N HIS A 333 -20.42 14.65 -24.20
CA HIS A 333 -19.45 13.55 -24.04
C HIS A 333 -19.40 12.99 -22.60
N PRO A 334 -20.49 12.41 -22.07
CA PRO A 334 -20.54 11.95 -20.67
C PRO A 334 -19.48 10.86 -20.34
N THR A 335 -19.02 10.10 -21.32
CA THR A 335 -17.93 9.11 -21.17
C THR A 335 -16.54 9.66 -21.52
N GLY A 336 -16.47 10.95 -21.84
CA GLY A 336 -15.30 11.64 -22.37
C GLY A 336 -15.04 11.38 -23.86
N ALA A 337 -14.40 12.35 -24.51
CA ALA A 337 -13.90 12.28 -25.89
C ALA A 337 -12.45 12.79 -25.97
N LEU A 338 -11.66 12.25 -26.90
CA LEU A 338 -10.34 12.78 -27.22
C LEU A 338 -10.43 13.63 -28.49
N LEU A 339 -10.18 14.93 -28.35
CA LEU A 339 -10.19 15.88 -29.44
C LEU A 339 -8.78 16.39 -29.72
N GLN A 340 -8.40 16.46 -30.99
CA GLN A 340 -7.14 17.02 -31.45
C GLN A 340 -7.41 18.27 -32.28
N ASP A 341 -6.77 19.37 -31.89
CA ASP A 341 -6.73 20.59 -32.69
C ASP A 341 -6.03 20.30 -34.03
N ASN A 342 -6.75 20.46 -35.13
CA ASN A 342 -6.24 20.21 -36.49
C ASN A 342 -5.20 21.25 -36.97
N THR A 343 -4.97 22.32 -36.21
CA THR A 343 -4.02 23.39 -36.49
C THR A 343 -2.78 23.29 -35.62
N SER A 344 -2.94 23.29 -34.28
CA SER A 344 -1.79 23.21 -33.36
C SER A 344 -1.31 21.77 -33.11
N GLY A 345 -2.15 20.77 -33.37
CA GLY A 345 -1.91 19.37 -33.02
C GLY A 345 -2.12 19.05 -31.54
N GLY A 346 -2.47 20.05 -30.71
CA GLY A 346 -2.76 19.87 -29.29
C GLY A 346 -3.91 18.91 -29.03
N VAL A 347 -3.81 18.12 -27.97
CA VAL A 347 -4.80 17.07 -27.64
C VAL A 347 -5.49 17.41 -26.32
N PHE A 348 -6.80 17.20 -26.28
CA PHE A 348 -7.65 17.46 -25.13
C PHE A 348 -8.55 16.27 -24.83
N PHE A 349 -8.71 15.97 -23.54
CA PHE A 349 -9.81 15.13 -23.07
C PHE A 349 -10.99 16.05 -22.76
N VAL A 350 -12.13 15.83 -23.42
CA VAL A 350 -13.33 16.64 -23.28
C VAL A 350 -14.42 15.85 -22.59
N GLN A 351 -14.95 16.36 -21.49
CA GLN A 351 -16.04 15.75 -20.74
C GLN A 351 -16.89 16.84 -20.09
N ASP A 352 -18.21 16.74 -20.25
CA ASP A 352 -19.22 17.60 -19.62
C ASP A 352 -18.93 19.11 -19.79
N GLY A 353 -18.56 19.52 -21.00
CA GLY A 353 -18.31 20.94 -21.32
C GLY A 353 -16.90 21.45 -20.98
N LEU A 354 -16.07 20.63 -20.35
CA LEU A 354 -14.68 20.97 -20.02
C LEU A 354 -13.69 20.30 -20.98
N LYS A 355 -12.70 21.06 -21.48
CA LYS A 355 -11.53 20.54 -22.20
C LYS A 355 -10.31 20.53 -21.29
N HIS A 356 -9.73 19.35 -21.08
CA HIS A 356 -8.54 19.13 -20.27
C HIS A 356 -7.34 18.90 -21.19
N PRO A 357 -6.32 19.77 -21.18
CA PRO A 357 -5.16 19.60 -22.05
C PRO A 357 -4.37 18.34 -21.66
N ILE A 358 -3.85 17.63 -22.67
CA ILE A 358 -2.99 16.45 -22.52
C ILE A 358 -1.59 16.79 -23.04
N TYR A 359 -0.60 16.81 -22.14
CA TYR A 359 0.76 17.29 -22.44
C TYR A 359 1.71 16.27 -23.08
N SER A 360 1.25 15.06 -23.35
CA SER A 360 2.03 14.09 -24.14
C SER A 360 1.16 12.98 -24.74
N ARG A 361 1.65 12.38 -25.83
CA ARG A 361 1.00 11.22 -26.45
C ARG A 361 1.09 9.99 -25.56
N GLU A 362 2.14 9.89 -24.76
CA GLU A 362 2.37 8.79 -23.82
C GLU A 362 1.37 8.81 -22.68
N LEU A 363 1.07 10.00 -22.13
CA LEU A 363 -0.01 10.21 -21.16
C LEU A 363 -1.38 9.83 -21.75
N MET A 364 -1.67 10.30 -22.97
CA MET A 364 -2.90 9.96 -23.66
C MET A 364 -3.06 8.43 -23.81
N LYS A 365 -2.01 7.75 -24.26
CA LYS A 365 -2.03 6.29 -24.45
C LYS A 365 -2.13 5.53 -23.13
N ALA A 366 -1.51 6.02 -22.07
CA ALA A 366 -1.55 5.38 -20.76
C ALA A 366 -2.98 5.41 -20.17
N ASN A 367 -3.65 6.55 -20.25
CA ASN A 367 -4.98 6.71 -19.66
C ASN A 367 -6.11 6.26 -20.61
N TYR A 368 -5.90 6.36 -21.92
CA TYR A 368 -6.94 6.18 -22.95
C TYR A 368 -6.47 5.31 -24.14
N PRO A 369 -5.92 4.11 -23.91
CA PRO A 369 -5.24 3.32 -24.95
C PRO A 369 -6.10 2.99 -26.18
N ASN A 370 -7.43 2.90 -26.00
CA ASN A 370 -8.38 2.49 -27.03
C ASN A 370 -9.39 3.58 -27.41
N ARG A 371 -9.16 4.84 -27.00
CA ARG A 371 -10.06 5.94 -27.36
C ARG A 371 -9.68 6.51 -28.72
N ILE A 372 -10.71 6.83 -29.51
CA ILE A 372 -10.55 7.44 -30.84
C ILE A 372 -10.15 8.91 -30.65
N LEU A 373 -9.07 9.31 -31.32
CA LEU A 373 -8.63 10.70 -31.40
C LEU A 373 -9.31 11.37 -32.60
N THR A 374 -10.19 12.34 -32.33
CA THR A 374 -10.97 13.04 -33.36
C THR A 374 -10.37 14.40 -33.66
N GLN A 375 -10.11 14.70 -34.92
CA GLN A 375 -9.61 16.02 -35.32
C GLN A 375 -10.76 17.02 -35.45
N VAL A 376 -10.60 18.18 -34.83
CA VAL A 376 -11.59 19.26 -34.76
C VAL A 376 -10.93 20.61 -35.00
N SER A 377 -11.71 21.65 -35.31
CA SER A 377 -11.18 23.00 -35.50
C SER A 377 -10.92 23.70 -34.15
N PRO A 378 -10.05 24.71 -34.10
CA PRO A 378 -9.87 25.54 -32.90
C PRO A 378 -11.18 26.15 -32.39
N GLU A 379 -12.06 26.58 -33.29
CA GLU A 379 -13.35 27.21 -32.94
C GLU A 379 -14.30 26.23 -32.26
N GLU A 380 -14.27 24.95 -32.62
CA GLU A 380 -15.02 23.90 -31.92
C GLU A 380 -14.47 23.68 -30.52
N LEU A 381 -13.14 23.64 -30.37
CA LEU A 381 -12.51 23.51 -29.06
C LEU A 381 -12.81 24.72 -28.16
N ASP A 382 -12.93 25.92 -28.71
CA ASP A 382 -13.21 27.14 -27.94
C ASP A 382 -14.63 27.20 -27.35
N GLN A 383 -15.51 26.29 -27.74
CA GLN A 383 -16.82 26.10 -27.10
C GLN A 383 -16.72 25.48 -25.71
N TYR A 384 -15.60 24.81 -25.40
CA TYR A 384 -15.38 24.14 -24.12
C TYR A 384 -14.56 25.01 -23.17
N GLN A 385 -14.98 25.06 -21.91
CA GLN A 385 -14.20 25.72 -20.86
C GLN A 385 -12.91 24.92 -20.61
N THR A 386 -11.78 25.60 -20.48
CA THR A 386 -10.50 24.90 -20.25
C THR A 386 -10.37 24.53 -18.78
N GLY A 387 -10.26 23.23 -18.51
CA GLY A 387 -10.03 22.66 -17.18
C GLY A 387 -8.54 22.41 -16.89
N SER A 388 -8.26 21.83 -15.73
CA SER A 388 -6.90 21.40 -15.37
C SER A 388 -6.38 20.33 -16.33
N PRO A 389 -5.06 20.23 -16.55
CA PRO A 389 -4.51 19.22 -17.45
C PRO A 389 -4.75 17.80 -16.93
N VAL A 390 -4.87 16.85 -17.86
CA VAL A 390 -4.93 15.43 -17.52
C VAL A 390 -3.63 15.01 -16.82
N LYS A 391 -3.75 14.18 -15.78
CA LYS A 391 -2.65 13.61 -15.01
C LYS A 391 -2.50 12.12 -15.30
N PHE A 392 -1.29 11.58 -15.15
CA PHE A 392 -1.11 10.11 -15.12
C PHE A 392 -1.88 9.52 -13.94
N ARG A 393 -2.37 8.29 -14.10
CA ARG A 393 -3.04 7.57 -13.01
C ARG A 393 -2.05 7.16 -11.93
N ASP A 394 -2.55 7.03 -10.71
CA ASP A 394 -1.79 6.48 -9.60
C ASP A 394 -1.27 5.06 -9.92
N GLY A 395 -0.09 4.72 -9.40
CA GLY A 395 0.66 3.51 -9.72
C GLY A 395 1.51 3.60 -11.01
N THR A 396 1.41 4.70 -11.78
CA THR A 396 2.19 4.84 -13.03
C THR A 396 3.63 5.22 -12.73
N LEU A 397 4.60 4.53 -13.36
CA LEU A 397 6.01 4.92 -13.36
C LEU A 397 6.29 5.83 -14.56
N VAL A 398 6.85 7.02 -14.29
CA VAL A 398 7.11 8.04 -15.32
C VAL A 398 8.52 8.61 -15.20
N ARG A 399 9.08 9.05 -16.32
CA ARG A 399 10.34 9.79 -16.38
C ARG A 399 10.27 10.80 -17.52
N ALA A 400 10.82 12.00 -17.33
CA ALA A 400 10.93 12.97 -18.41
C ALA A 400 12.04 12.56 -19.39
N SER A 401 11.87 12.77 -20.69
CA SER A 401 12.85 12.38 -21.72
C SER A 401 14.24 13.00 -21.55
N ASN A 402 14.34 14.12 -20.83
CA ASN A 402 15.56 14.86 -20.53
C ASN A 402 16.04 14.70 -19.07
N ASP A 403 15.46 13.77 -18.30
CA ASP A 403 15.79 13.51 -16.91
C ASP A 403 16.06 12.01 -16.70
N SER A 404 16.98 11.67 -15.81
CA SER A 404 17.24 10.28 -15.41
C SER A 404 16.33 9.82 -14.27
N LYS A 405 15.74 10.75 -13.50
CA LYS A 405 14.90 10.42 -12.34
C LYS A 405 13.59 9.75 -12.73
N VAL A 406 13.33 8.60 -12.12
CA VAL A 406 12.07 7.86 -12.26
C VAL A 406 11.14 8.24 -11.11
N TYR A 407 9.89 8.50 -11.41
CA TYR A 407 8.87 8.81 -10.43
C TYR A 407 7.75 7.78 -10.47
N VAL A 408 7.20 7.43 -9.31
CA VAL A 408 5.88 6.80 -9.22
C VAL A 408 4.84 7.89 -8.96
N ILE A 409 3.69 7.79 -9.61
CA ILE A 409 2.53 8.64 -9.33
C ILE A 409 1.69 7.99 -8.23
N ALA A 410 1.36 8.74 -7.20
CA ALA A 410 0.53 8.28 -6.09
C ALA A 410 -0.27 9.46 -5.55
N ASN A 411 -1.57 9.32 -5.33
CA ASN A 411 -2.46 10.42 -4.93
C ASN A 411 -2.31 11.67 -5.82
N GLY A 412 -2.08 11.48 -7.12
CA GLY A 412 -1.90 12.55 -8.09
C GLY A 412 -0.59 13.35 -7.97
N ILE A 413 0.31 13.00 -7.04
CA ILE A 413 1.66 13.58 -6.88
C ILE A 413 2.74 12.65 -7.45
N ARG A 414 3.90 13.18 -7.84
CA ARG A 414 5.06 12.40 -8.28
C ARG A 414 6.02 12.21 -7.11
N ARG A 415 6.43 10.97 -6.86
CA ARG A 415 7.39 10.62 -5.81
C ARG A 415 8.62 9.99 -6.45
N TRP A 416 9.79 10.56 -6.16
CA TRP A 416 11.05 10.11 -6.76
C TRP A 416 11.42 8.72 -6.22
N VAL A 417 11.66 7.76 -7.10
CA VAL A 417 12.29 6.48 -6.75
C VAL A 417 13.80 6.73 -6.69
N GLN A 418 14.34 6.79 -5.48
CA GLN A 418 15.63 7.43 -5.20
C GLN A 418 16.81 6.81 -5.97
N ASP A 419 16.84 5.48 -6.04
CA ASP A 419 17.89 4.74 -6.72
C ASP A 419 17.39 3.38 -7.25
N GLU A 420 18.30 2.62 -7.86
CA GLU A 420 18.01 1.29 -8.40
C GLU A 420 17.71 0.26 -7.31
N ALA A 421 18.24 0.45 -6.09
CA ALA A 421 17.99 -0.44 -4.97
C ALA A 421 16.55 -0.26 -4.48
N ALA A 422 16.08 0.98 -4.32
CA ALA A 422 14.69 1.32 -4.05
C ALA A 422 13.77 0.75 -5.15
N PHE A 423 14.12 0.97 -6.43
CA PHE A 423 13.35 0.47 -7.56
C PHE A 423 13.17 -1.06 -7.52
N ALA A 424 14.25 -1.80 -7.25
CA ALA A 424 14.23 -3.25 -7.10
C ALA A 424 13.49 -3.69 -5.82
N ASN A 425 13.62 -2.96 -4.72
CA ASN A 425 13.00 -3.25 -3.43
C ASN A 425 11.46 -3.24 -3.51
N PHE A 426 10.90 -2.27 -4.25
CA PHE A 426 9.47 -2.21 -4.57
C PHE A 426 9.02 -3.21 -5.65
N GLY A 427 9.96 -3.92 -6.29
CA GLY A 427 9.66 -4.88 -7.35
C GLY A 427 9.21 -4.22 -8.66
N TYR A 428 9.51 -2.93 -8.85
CA TYR A 428 9.21 -2.23 -10.08
C TYR A 428 9.99 -2.82 -11.26
N LYS A 429 9.43 -2.68 -12.46
CA LYS A 429 10.01 -3.20 -13.70
C LYS A 429 10.38 -2.05 -14.60
N TRP A 430 11.62 -2.06 -15.12
CA TRP A 430 12.11 -1.01 -16.01
C TRP A 430 11.24 -0.84 -17.26
N ASP A 431 10.70 -1.94 -17.79
CA ASP A 431 9.78 -1.96 -18.94
C ASP A 431 8.45 -1.24 -18.68
N ASN A 432 8.08 -1.02 -17.41
CA ASN A 432 6.85 -0.31 -17.03
C ASN A 432 7.06 1.22 -16.96
N ILE A 433 8.28 1.73 -17.15
CA ILE A 433 8.55 3.17 -17.09
C ILE A 433 8.09 3.85 -18.37
N ILE A 434 7.19 4.82 -18.22
CA ILE A 434 6.74 5.69 -19.31
C ILE A 434 7.70 6.88 -19.43
N THR A 435 8.54 6.86 -20.47
CA THR A 435 9.35 8.05 -20.83
C THR A 435 8.47 9.04 -21.59
N THR A 436 8.32 10.27 -21.08
CA THR A 436 7.32 11.24 -21.55
C THR A 436 7.88 12.67 -21.58
N SER A 437 7.06 13.65 -21.99
CA SER A 437 7.44 15.07 -21.96
C SER A 437 7.64 15.59 -20.54
N GLN A 438 8.52 16.58 -20.36
CA GLN A 438 8.74 17.21 -19.05
C GLN A 438 7.45 17.83 -18.49
N GLN A 439 6.62 18.46 -19.33
CA GLN A 439 5.34 19.04 -18.91
C GLN A 439 4.36 17.99 -18.37
N ALA A 440 4.32 16.79 -18.98
CA ALA A 440 3.47 15.69 -18.51
C ALA A 440 3.94 15.11 -17.17
N VAL A 441 5.22 15.25 -16.80
CA VAL A 441 5.71 14.93 -15.45
C VAL A 441 5.43 16.09 -14.48
N LEU A 442 5.60 17.34 -14.94
CA LEU A 442 5.48 18.55 -14.14
C LEU A 442 4.05 18.89 -13.68
N VAL A 443 3.02 18.35 -14.33
CA VAL A 443 1.61 18.48 -13.90
C VAL A 443 1.34 17.86 -12.52
N HIS A 444 2.17 16.91 -12.11
CA HIS A 444 2.12 16.31 -10.77
C HIS A 444 2.95 17.15 -9.80
N GLU A 445 2.47 17.42 -8.59
CA GLU A 445 3.32 18.07 -7.58
C GLU A 445 4.40 17.09 -7.10
N LEU A 446 5.57 17.61 -6.71
CA LEU A 446 6.64 16.76 -6.16
C LEU A 446 6.33 16.46 -4.69
N GLY A 447 6.24 15.18 -4.35
CA GLY A 447 6.21 14.72 -2.96
C GLY A 447 7.53 14.12 -2.51
N GLU A 448 7.52 13.61 -1.27
CA GLU A 448 8.68 12.94 -0.68
C GLU A 448 9.12 11.73 -1.51
N PRO A 449 10.44 11.47 -1.62
CA PRO A 449 10.95 10.30 -2.31
C PRO A 449 10.46 9.00 -1.65
N ILE A 450 10.64 7.90 -2.37
CA ILE A 450 10.53 6.55 -1.82
C ILE A 450 11.90 5.88 -1.88
N GLU A 451 12.24 5.21 -0.78
CA GLU A 451 13.53 4.54 -0.52
C GLU A 451 13.35 3.02 -0.38
#